data_AF-A0A800F1F0-F1
#
_entry.id   AF-A0A800F1F0-F1
#
_cell.length_a   1.000
_cell.length_b   1.000
_cell.length_c   1.000
_cell.angle_alpha   90.00
_cell.angle_beta   90.00
_cell.angle_gamma   90.00
#
_symmetry.space_group_name_H-M   'P 1'
#
loop_
_entity.id
_entity.type
_entity.pdbx_description
1 polymer ?
#
loop_
_entity_poly.entity_id
_entity_poly.type
_entity_poly.pdbx_seq_one_letter_code
_entity_poly.pdbx_strand_id
1 'polypeptide(L)'
;MNRARKYISVLILMITFTFNSFAEEGKLLDPVKWTQGIYKVNDSIYLLKFEASIEDHWHVYSHYIEEGGPVPTSISFEKKRKYYHY
;
A
#
# COMPACT_ATOMS: atom_id res chain seq x y z
N MET A 1 17.01 -52.44 8.98
CA MET A 1 16.05 -51.65 8.18
C MET A 1 15.51 -50.38 8.89
N ASN A 2 15.23 -50.40 10.20
CA ASN A 2 14.56 -49.27 10.90
C ASN A 2 15.45 -48.04 11.18
N ARG A 3 16.76 -48.20 11.38
CA ARG A 3 17.67 -47.06 11.62
C ARG A 3 17.85 -46.17 10.38
N ALA A 4 18.00 -46.78 9.20
CA ALA A 4 18.08 -46.04 7.93
C ALA A 4 16.79 -45.26 7.62
N ARG A 5 15.62 -45.86 7.87
CA ARG A 5 14.32 -45.17 7.73
C ARG A 5 14.21 -43.96 8.65
N LYS A 6 14.72 -44.05 9.89
CA LYS A 6 14.78 -42.91 10.83
C LYS A 6 15.63 -41.75 10.30
N TYR A 7 16.83 -42.03 9.76
CA TYR A 7 17.68 -40.98 9.20
C TYR A 7 17.07 -40.34 7.94
N ILE A 8 16.42 -41.14 7.09
CA ILE A 8 15.70 -40.64 5.91
C ILE A 8 14.52 -39.76 6.34
N SER A 9 13.76 -40.16 7.36
CA SER A 9 12.66 -39.34 7.90
C SER A 9 13.15 -38.02 8.50
N VAL A 10 14.29 -38.02 9.20
CA VAL A 10 14.92 -36.80 9.74
C VAL A 10 15.41 -35.88 8.63
N LEU A 11 15.99 -36.45 7.56
CA LEU A 11 16.43 -35.69 6.39
C LEU A 11 15.25 -35.05 5.66
N ILE A 12 14.16 -35.80 5.45
CA ILE A 12 12.93 -35.28 4.83
C ILE A 12 12.33 -34.15 5.66
N LEU A 13 12.32 -34.29 7.00
CA LEU A 13 11.82 -33.26 7.91
C LEU A 13 12.65 -31.97 7.83
N MET A 14 14.00 -32.07 7.79
CA MET A 14 14.88 -30.92 7.61
C MET A 14 14.65 -30.22 6.27
N ILE A 15 14.51 -30.98 5.18
CA ILE A 15 14.26 -30.43 3.84
C ILE A 15 12.91 -29.70 3.82
N THR A 16 11.86 -30.25 4.40
CA THR A 16 10.55 -29.57 4.47
C THR A 16 10.58 -28.29 5.32
N PHE A 17 11.45 -28.21 6.32
CA PHE A 17 11.61 -27.01 7.16
C PHE A 17 12.27 -25.85 6.39
N THR A 18 13.24 -26.14 5.51
CA THR A 18 13.94 -25.10 4.72
C THR A 18 13.08 -24.49 3.61
N PHE A 19 12.08 -25.21 3.07
CA PHE A 19 11.22 -24.68 2.00
C PHE A 19 10.17 -23.68 2.47
N ASN A 20 9.83 -23.63 3.76
CA ASN A 20 8.82 -22.70 4.28
C ASN A 20 9.35 -21.26 4.48
N SER A 21 10.66 -21.03 4.32
CA SER A 21 11.29 -19.74 4.66
C SER A 21 11.36 -18.73 3.50
N PHE A 22 10.83 -19.06 2.32
CA PHE A 22 10.95 -18.22 1.10
C PHE A 22 9.64 -17.55 0.65
N ALA A 23 8.59 -17.51 1.50
CA ALA A 23 7.25 -17.12 1.07
C ALA A 23 6.89 -15.62 1.25
N GLU A 24 7.84 -14.74 1.61
CA GLU A 24 7.52 -13.35 1.96
C GLU A 24 8.27 -12.26 1.19
N GLU A 25 8.80 -12.58 0.00
CA GLU A 25 9.42 -11.59 -0.88
C GLU A 25 8.39 -11.07 -1.89
N GLY A 26 7.97 -9.80 -1.78
CA GLY A 26 7.26 -9.11 -2.87
C GLY A 26 5.92 -8.44 -2.55
N LYS A 27 5.53 -8.25 -1.28
CA LYS A 27 4.45 -7.30 -0.98
C LYS A 27 4.92 -5.91 -1.42
N LEU A 28 4.24 -5.29 -2.40
CA LEU A 28 4.45 -3.88 -2.72
C LEU A 28 4.31 -3.10 -1.42
N LEU A 29 5.38 -2.41 -1.02
CA LEU A 29 5.34 -1.53 0.14
C LEU A 29 4.29 -0.47 -0.15
N ASP A 30 3.29 -0.38 0.73
CA ASP A 30 2.27 0.67 0.72
C ASP A 30 2.41 1.52 2.00
N PRO A 31 3.51 2.26 2.12
CA PRO A 31 3.88 2.97 3.35
C PRO A 31 3.02 4.21 3.60
N VAL A 32 2.17 4.60 2.65
CA VAL A 32 1.31 5.78 2.74
C VAL A 32 -0.13 5.39 2.41
N LYS A 33 -0.95 5.24 3.43
CA LYS A 33 -2.37 4.93 3.28
C LYS A 33 -3.20 6.19 3.32
N TRP A 34 -3.99 6.41 2.28
CA TRP A 34 -4.86 7.58 2.16
C TRP A 34 -6.30 7.26 2.54
N THR A 35 -6.93 8.18 3.26
CA THR A 35 -8.37 8.23 3.47
C THR A 35 -8.90 9.57 3.00
N GLN A 36 -10.09 9.57 2.38
CA GLN A 36 -10.74 10.79 1.92
C GLN A 36 -12.17 10.91 2.47
N GLY A 37 -12.59 12.14 2.74
CA GLY A 37 -13.91 12.46 3.24
C GLY A 37 -14.44 13.78 2.70
N ILE A 38 -15.78 13.87 2.60
CA ILE A 38 -16.50 15.08 2.23
C ILE A 38 -17.43 15.43 3.38
N TYR A 39 -17.29 16.62 3.93
CA TYR A 39 -18.05 17.08 5.10
C TYR A 39 -18.82 18.35 4.73
N LYS A 40 -20.14 18.35 4.99
CA LYS A 40 -20.97 19.55 4.77
C LYS A 40 -20.68 20.57 5.87
N VAL A 41 -20.29 21.78 5.48
CA VAL A 41 -20.13 22.91 6.40
C VAL A 41 -21.42 23.74 6.43
N ASN A 42 -22.01 23.99 5.25
CA ASN A 42 -23.34 24.58 5.10
C ASN A 42 -23.93 24.22 3.73
N ASP A 43 -25.00 24.89 3.30
CA ASP A 43 -25.71 24.56 2.06
C ASP A 43 -24.88 24.75 0.78
N SER A 44 -23.85 25.59 0.80
CA SER A 44 -22.99 25.86 -0.36
C SER A 44 -21.51 25.50 -0.15
N ILE A 45 -21.09 25.22 1.08
CA ILE A 45 -19.70 24.96 1.44
C ILE A 45 -19.53 23.53 1.95
N TYR A 46 -18.57 22.83 1.34
CA TYR A 46 -18.15 21.49 1.73
C TYR A 46 -16.64 21.49 1.98
N LEU A 47 -16.22 20.79 3.02
CA LEU A 47 -14.82 20.51 3.31
C LEU A 47 -14.44 19.16 2.68
N LEU A 48 -13.36 19.16 1.91
CA LEU A 48 -12.73 17.95 1.42
C LEU A 48 -11.52 17.65 2.30
N LYS A 49 -11.53 16.50 2.99
CA LYS A 49 -10.42 16.06 3.84
C LYS A 49 -9.69 14.92 3.15
N PHE A 50 -8.38 15.05 2.98
CA PHE A 50 -7.48 14.00 2.54
C PHE A 50 -6.46 13.77 3.66
N GLU A 51 -6.41 12.55 4.18
CA GLU A 51 -5.62 12.21 5.35
C GLU A 51 -4.72 11.01 5.03
N ALA A 52 -3.41 11.21 5.19
CA ALA A 52 -2.40 10.19 4.96
C ALA A 52 -1.88 9.65 6.29
N SER A 53 -1.95 8.33 6.47
CA SER A 53 -1.19 7.61 7.49
C SER A 53 0.12 7.15 6.86
N ILE A 54 1.23 7.69 7.36
CA ILE A 54 2.57 7.48 6.80
C ILE A 54 3.40 6.66 7.80
N GLU A 55 3.98 5.55 7.33
CA GLU A 55 4.91 4.76 8.12
C GLU A 55 6.21 5.53 8.40
N ASP A 56 6.90 5.19 9.50
CA ASP A 56 8.13 5.87 9.91
C ASP A 56 9.18 5.87 8.77
N HIS A 57 9.94 6.97 8.70
CA HIS A 57 10.96 7.25 7.67
C HIS A 57 10.44 7.53 6.25
N TRP A 58 9.13 7.48 6.02
CA TRP A 58 8.53 7.92 4.76
C TRP A 58 8.05 9.36 4.83
N HIS A 59 8.04 10.04 3.68
CA HIS A 59 7.59 11.41 3.56
C HIS A 59 6.74 11.59 2.30
N VAL A 60 5.70 12.41 2.40
CA VAL A 60 4.92 12.89 1.25
C VAL A 60 5.54 14.20 0.77
N TYR A 61 5.72 14.35 -0.54
CA TYR A 61 6.23 15.59 -1.10
C TYR A 61 5.26 16.76 -0.89
N SER A 62 5.82 17.96 -0.73
CA SER A 62 5.01 19.17 -0.65
C SER A 62 4.21 19.38 -1.95
N HIS A 63 3.02 19.97 -1.80
CA HIS A 63 2.28 20.53 -2.93
C HIS A 63 2.94 21.82 -3.49
N TYR A 64 3.73 22.50 -2.65
CA TYR A 64 4.47 23.71 -3.00
C TYR A 64 5.96 23.38 -3.08
N ILE A 65 6.51 23.34 -4.29
CA ILE A 65 7.91 23.04 -4.56
C ILE A 65 8.46 24.15 -5.47
N GLU A 66 9.68 24.59 -5.18
CA GLU A 66 10.38 25.59 -5.99
C GLU A 66 10.76 25.05 -7.38
N GLU A 67 11.06 25.96 -8.30
CA GLU A 67 11.47 25.59 -9.65
C GLU A 67 12.76 24.74 -9.62
N GLY A 68 12.74 23.61 -10.33
CA GLY A 68 13.84 22.64 -10.34
C GLY A 68 13.77 21.54 -9.27
N GLY A 69 12.75 21.55 -8.40
CA GLY A 69 12.50 20.48 -7.43
C GLY A 69 11.82 19.22 -8.02
N PRO A 70 11.59 18.19 -7.19
CA PRO A 70 10.90 16.97 -7.60
C PRO A 70 9.42 17.22 -7.96
N VAL A 71 8.77 16.24 -8.60
CA VAL A 71 7.36 16.35 -8.98
C VAL A 71 6.49 16.53 -7.72
N PRO A 72 5.68 17.61 -7.62
CA PRO A 72 4.85 17.87 -6.45
C PRO A 72 3.65 16.92 -6.39
N THR A 73 3.19 16.63 -5.18
CA THR A 73 1.93 15.92 -4.99
C THR A 73 0.79 16.74 -5.61
N SER A 74 -0.15 16.07 -6.27
CA SER A 74 -1.27 16.73 -6.96
C SER A 74 -2.59 16.04 -6.62
N ILE A 75 -3.62 16.84 -6.35
CA ILE A 75 -5.00 16.35 -6.14
C ILE A 75 -5.81 16.73 -7.37
N SER A 76 -6.30 15.73 -8.09
CA SER A 76 -7.08 15.89 -9.31
C SER A 76 -8.53 15.48 -9.07
N PHE A 77 -9.47 16.30 -9.56
CA PHE A 77 -10.89 15.99 -9.52
C PHE A 77 -11.34 15.49 -10.89
N GLU A 78 -11.69 14.21 -10.97
CA GLU A 78 -12.30 13.66 -12.17
C GLU A 78 -13.73 14.19 -12.32
N LYS A 79 -13.99 14.90 -13.42
CA LYS A 79 -15.36 15.19 -13.84
C LYS A 79 -16.00 13.88 -14.28
N LYS A 80 -17.00 13.38 -13.55
CA LYS A 80 -17.85 12.30 -14.08
C LYS A 80 -18.52 12.80 -15.37
N ARG A 81 -18.25 12.15 -16.50
CA ARG A 81 -19.08 12.29 -17.70
C ARG A 81 -20.47 11.77 -17.36
N LYS A 82 -21.46 12.66 -17.31
CA LYS A 82 -22.87 12.27 -17.26
C LYS A 82 -23.21 11.59 -18.59
N TYR A 83 -23.25 10.27 -18.60
CA TYR A 83 -23.96 9.54 -19.64
C TYR A 83 -25.45 9.77 -19.40
N TYR A 84 -26.04 10.70 -20.15
CA TYR A 84 -27.49 10.79 -20.25
C TYR A 84 -27.93 9.58 -21.08
N HIS A 85 -28.46 8.55 -20.41
CA HIS A 85 -29.27 7.55 -21.10
C HIS A 85 -30.60 8.22 -21.44
N TYR A 86 -30.83 8.41 -22.73
CA TYR A 86 -32.14 8.76 -23.31
C TYR A 86 -32.99 7.50 -23.46
#